data_AF-A0A850NRL3-F1
#
_entry.id   AF-A0A850NRL3-F1
#
_cell.length_a   1.000
_cell.length_b   1.000
_cell.length_c   1.000
_cell.angle_alpha   90.00
_cell.angle_beta   90.00
_cell.angle_gamma   90.00
#
_symmetry.space_group_name_H-M   'P 1'
#
loop_
_entity.id
_entity.type
_entity.pdbx_description
1 polymer ?
#
loop_
_entity_poly.entity_id
_entity_poly.type
_entity_poly.pdbx_seq_one_letter_code
_entity_poly.pdbx_strand_id
1 'polypeptide(L)'
;MGPGATDYAARIYALNDADLERLTDEWVASMRSRYPDSDRFSGAGDMGRDVVGYRTAARFDGPWDNYQCKQLRKALGEPEFIRELGKIFFHSAAGHFGVPAHFYYVAPRGAVRAVRDLIGHPSKIGPRLIDQWGTWCADDLVEGERHPLSDEVRALIDAFDFQNVSLLEAGKLVRTDEMKPVLVKWFDADPGEAPVGSVPDTMQPEEAAYVAQLLAAYQEQGAPSYTTGDKALGDAKFGAHFRVQRERFFDAASFKRYYRDSTEPAVLATFEKDIFHGVFDTHGLSHADIMAKIAAVMNEAKSVSVSGVLGKYARVPVKQGVCHHFANDGVLPWVK
;
A
#
# COMPACT_ATOMS: atom_id res chain seq x y z
N MET A 1 -21.05 2.67 17.79
CA MET A 1 -19.66 2.22 17.97
C MET A 1 -19.65 0.72 17.81
N GLY A 2 -19.22 0.24 16.64
CA GLY A 2 -19.05 -1.19 16.35
C GLY A 2 -17.78 -1.76 17.00
N PRO A 3 -17.68 -3.08 17.14
CA PRO A 3 -16.61 -3.74 17.88
C PRO A 3 -15.28 -3.60 17.13
N GLY A 4 -14.27 -3.06 17.81
CA GLY A 4 -12.87 -3.15 17.42
C GLY A 4 -12.38 -2.17 16.35
N ALA A 5 -12.52 -0.86 16.56
CA ALA A 5 -11.59 0.07 15.91
C ALA A 5 -10.21 -0.17 16.53
N THR A 6 -9.43 -1.08 15.93
CA THR A 6 -8.04 -1.32 16.29
C THR A 6 -7.29 0.00 16.18
N ASP A 7 -6.86 0.55 17.32
CA ASP A 7 -5.97 1.71 17.31
C ASP A 7 -4.60 1.25 16.81
N TYR A 8 -4.40 1.22 15.49
CA TYR A 8 -3.12 0.83 14.89
C TYR A 8 -1.99 1.74 15.37
N ALA A 9 -2.28 2.98 15.80
CA ALA A 9 -1.27 3.83 16.41
C ALA A 9 -0.76 3.23 17.72
N ALA A 10 -1.65 2.67 18.56
CA ALA A 10 -1.25 1.93 19.76
C ALA A 10 -0.39 0.69 19.45
N ARG A 11 -0.64 0.00 18.33
CA ARG A 11 0.19 -1.14 17.90
C ARG A 11 1.58 -0.70 17.43
N ILE A 12 1.66 0.43 16.71
CA ILE A 12 2.96 1.04 16.35
C ILE A 12 3.73 1.46 17.62
N TYR A 13 3.07 1.94 18.68
CA TYR A 13 3.74 2.24 19.96
C TYR A 13 4.36 1.02 20.66
N ALA A 14 3.93 -0.19 20.31
CA ALA A 14 4.39 -1.44 20.91
C ALA A 14 5.54 -2.10 20.14
N LEU A 15 5.89 -1.58 18.95
CA LEU A 15 7.04 -2.06 18.18
C LEU A 15 8.35 -1.80 18.94
N ASN A 16 9.37 -2.60 18.64
CA ASN A 16 10.76 -2.25 18.98
C ASN A 16 11.38 -1.38 17.86
N ASP A 17 12.59 -0.88 18.09
CA ASP A 17 13.31 0.02 17.18
C ASP A 17 13.46 -0.59 15.78
N ALA A 18 13.96 -1.83 15.69
CA ALA A 18 14.15 -2.53 14.43
C ALA A 18 12.83 -2.78 13.69
N ASP A 19 11.75 -3.04 14.42
CA ASP A 19 10.43 -3.25 13.83
C ASP A 19 9.84 -1.94 13.29
N LEU A 20 10.07 -0.80 13.95
CA LEU A 20 9.67 0.51 13.44
C LEU A 20 10.40 0.85 12.13
N GLU A 21 11.71 0.58 12.08
CA GLU A 21 12.50 0.77 10.85
C GLU A 21 11.99 -0.11 9.71
N ARG A 22 11.71 -1.40 9.97
CA ARG A 22 11.15 -2.30 8.94
C ARG A 22 9.76 -1.86 8.48
N LEU A 23 8.89 -1.43 9.39
CA LEU A 23 7.57 -0.90 9.03
C LEU A 23 7.71 0.37 8.17
N THR A 24 8.65 1.25 8.52
CA THR A 24 8.93 2.48 7.77
C THR A 24 9.49 2.18 6.39
N ASP A 25 10.41 1.23 6.27
CA ASP A 25 10.97 0.77 5.00
C ASP A 25 9.89 0.21 4.07
N GLU A 26 9.01 -0.68 4.58
CA GLU A 26 7.90 -1.21 3.78
C GLU A 26 6.90 -0.14 3.35
N TRP A 27 6.66 0.87 4.20
CA TRP A 27 5.85 2.03 3.84
C TRP A 27 6.53 2.91 2.79
N VAL A 28 7.84 3.16 2.91
CA VAL A 28 8.60 3.93 1.91
C VAL A 28 8.61 3.20 0.58
N ALA A 29 8.83 1.88 0.59
CA ALA A 29 8.81 1.04 -0.60
C ALA A 29 7.42 0.92 -1.26
N SER A 30 6.32 1.13 -0.51
CA SER A 30 4.96 1.13 -1.09
C SER A 30 4.70 2.38 -1.95
N MET A 31 5.42 3.47 -1.70
CA MET A 31 5.28 4.75 -2.40
C MET A 31 6.04 4.81 -3.74
N ARG A 32 5.89 3.79 -4.60
CA ARG A 32 6.66 3.64 -5.86
C ARG A 32 6.55 4.80 -6.84
N SER A 33 5.44 5.53 -6.81
CA SER A 33 5.25 6.74 -7.64
C SER A 33 6.13 7.90 -7.19
N ARG A 34 6.53 7.92 -5.91
CA ARG A 34 7.40 8.93 -5.30
C ARG A 34 8.85 8.45 -5.25
N TYR A 35 9.07 7.18 -4.93
CA TYR A 35 10.38 6.58 -4.77
C TYR A 35 10.52 5.37 -5.70
N PRO A 36 11.24 5.48 -6.84
CA PRO A 36 11.60 4.32 -7.65
C PRO A 36 12.39 3.26 -6.89
N ASP A 37 13.12 3.65 -5.84
CA ASP A 37 13.96 2.76 -5.03
C ASP A 37 14.10 3.31 -3.60
N SER A 38 14.38 2.43 -2.64
CA SER A 38 14.57 2.78 -1.23
C SER A 38 15.52 1.81 -0.54
N ASP A 39 16.25 2.29 0.47
CA ASP A 39 17.16 1.47 1.27
C ASP A 39 16.86 1.66 2.76
N ARG A 40 16.98 0.57 3.53
CA ARG A 40 17.04 0.60 4.99
C ARG A 40 18.46 0.36 5.45
N PHE A 41 18.98 1.25 6.27
CA PHE A 41 20.31 1.14 6.84
C PHE A 41 20.20 0.66 8.29
N SER A 42 21.21 -0.06 8.76
CA SER A 42 21.26 -0.55 10.14
C SER A 42 22.70 -0.67 10.62
N GLY A 43 22.94 -0.35 11.89
CA GLY A 43 24.25 -0.44 12.54
C GLY A 43 25.09 0.83 12.40
N ALA A 44 26.35 0.75 12.86
CA ALA A 44 27.23 1.92 13.03
C ALA A 44 27.58 2.67 11.72
N GLY A 45 27.38 2.05 10.55
CA GLY A 45 27.62 2.66 9.24
C GLY A 45 26.44 3.48 8.70
N ASP A 46 25.35 3.58 9.46
CA ASP A 46 24.13 4.25 9.02
C ASP A 46 24.34 5.77 8.80
N MET A 47 25.12 6.42 9.67
CA MET A 47 25.43 7.86 9.54
C MET A 47 24.17 8.76 9.63
N GLY A 48 23.11 8.30 10.32
CA GLY A 48 21.86 9.05 10.55
C GLY A 48 20.78 8.84 9.49
N ARG A 49 20.70 7.65 8.87
CA ARG A 49 19.84 7.34 7.73
C ARG A 49 19.06 6.03 7.89
N ASP A 50 18.22 5.88 8.91
CA ASP A 50 17.53 4.59 9.12
C ASP A 50 16.79 4.05 7.88
N VAL A 51 16.01 4.90 7.18
CA VAL A 51 15.36 4.57 5.90
C VAL A 51 15.50 5.73 4.93
N VAL A 52 15.81 5.43 3.66
CA VAL A 52 15.99 6.41 2.58
C VAL A 52 15.03 6.12 1.44
N GLY A 53 14.33 7.15 0.96
CA GLY A 53 13.58 7.11 -0.29
C GLY A 53 14.30 7.90 -1.38
N TYR A 54 14.75 7.25 -2.46
CA TYR A 54 15.37 7.94 -3.58
C TYR A 54 14.31 8.44 -4.54
N ARG A 55 14.29 9.75 -4.85
CA ARG A 55 13.28 10.31 -5.76
C ARG A 55 13.60 10.07 -7.24
N THR A 56 14.80 9.57 -7.55
CA THR A 56 15.26 9.28 -8.91
C THR A 56 16.20 8.08 -8.92
N ALA A 57 16.44 7.51 -10.10
CA ALA A 57 17.42 6.43 -10.29
C ALA A 57 18.88 6.85 -10.01
N ALA A 58 19.17 8.15 -9.87
CA ALA A 58 20.50 8.65 -9.50
C ALA A 58 20.83 8.46 -8.00
N ARG A 59 19.86 7.99 -7.18
CA ARG A 59 20.06 7.71 -5.76
C ARG A 59 20.65 8.92 -5.00
N PHE A 60 21.75 8.77 -4.26
CA PHE A 60 22.41 9.85 -3.53
C PHE A 60 23.07 10.91 -4.43
N ASP A 61 23.27 10.63 -5.73
CA ASP A 61 23.68 11.64 -6.71
C ASP A 61 22.49 12.50 -7.19
N GLY A 62 21.28 12.15 -6.75
CA GLY A 62 20.04 12.91 -6.97
C GLY A 62 19.31 13.25 -5.66
N PRO A 63 18.10 13.81 -5.74
CA PRO A 63 17.31 14.13 -4.56
C PRO A 63 16.80 12.86 -3.85
N TRP A 64 16.92 12.85 -2.53
CA TRP A 64 16.53 11.73 -1.65
C TRP A 64 15.90 12.24 -0.36
N ASP A 65 15.07 11.42 0.28
CA ASP A 65 14.41 11.77 1.55
C ASP A 65 14.89 10.85 2.67
N ASN A 66 15.19 11.44 3.82
CA ASN A 66 15.61 10.73 5.03
C ASN A 66 14.41 10.44 5.94
N TYR A 67 14.33 9.24 6.48
CA TYR A 67 13.33 8.83 7.47
C TYR A 67 14.05 8.29 8.72
N GLN A 68 14.34 9.19 9.66
CA GLN A 68 14.95 8.84 10.94
C GLN A 68 13.86 8.34 11.91
N CYS A 69 13.90 7.05 12.20
CA CYS A 69 13.04 6.33 13.12
C CYS A 69 13.49 6.50 14.58
N LYS A 70 12.54 6.84 15.46
CA LYS A 70 12.79 7.02 16.90
C LYS A 70 11.68 6.35 17.71
N GLN A 71 11.86 5.06 17.97
CA GLN A 71 10.95 4.25 18.79
C GLN A 71 11.21 4.44 20.29
N LEU A 72 10.97 5.66 20.76
CA LEU A 72 11.29 6.06 22.12
C LEU A 72 10.18 5.67 23.12
N ARG A 73 10.56 5.41 24.37
CA ARG A 73 9.60 5.22 25.48
C ARG A 73 8.79 6.48 25.80
N LYS A 74 9.36 7.66 25.51
CA LYS A 74 8.77 8.99 25.72
C LYS A 74 8.71 9.74 24.39
N ALA A 75 8.06 10.90 24.37
CA ALA A 75 8.09 11.77 23.20
C ALA A 75 9.52 12.24 22.88
N LEU A 76 9.83 12.41 21.60
CA LEU A 76 11.11 12.89 21.09
C LEU A 76 11.50 14.21 21.77
N GLY A 77 12.66 14.18 22.43
CA GLY A 77 13.24 15.33 23.12
C GLY A 77 14.02 16.24 22.18
N GLU A 78 14.21 17.49 22.61
CA GLU A 78 14.96 18.47 21.83
C GLU A 78 16.44 18.11 21.62
N PRO A 79 17.19 17.57 22.61
CA PRO A 79 18.59 17.17 22.38
C PRO A 79 18.74 16.14 21.26
N GLU A 80 17.85 15.16 21.23
CA GLU A 80 17.87 14.12 20.20
C GLU A 80 17.43 14.66 18.84
N PHE A 81 16.40 15.50 18.79
CA PHE A 81 15.98 16.19 17.57
C PHE A 81 17.10 17.05 16.95
N ILE A 82 17.90 17.74 17.77
CA ILE A 82 19.01 18.54 17.27
C ILE A 82 20.17 17.62 16.82
N ARG A 83 20.51 16.61 17.63
CA ARG A 83 21.61 15.69 17.34
C ARG A 83 21.45 14.94 16.03
N GLU A 84 20.26 14.40 15.75
CA GLU A 84 20.05 13.62 14.50
C GLU A 84 20.10 14.50 13.24
N LEU A 85 19.64 15.76 13.31
CA LEU A 85 19.89 16.72 12.23
C LEU A 85 21.40 16.99 12.09
N GLY A 86 22.09 17.17 13.22
CA GLY A 86 23.53 17.40 13.24
C GLY A 86 24.33 16.30 12.53
N LYS A 87 23.98 15.03 12.73
CA LYS A 87 24.59 13.89 12.03
C LYS A 87 24.46 14.00 10.51
N ILE A 88 23.28 14.33 9.99
CA ILE A 88 23.07 14.47 8.55
C ILE A 88 23.96 15.57 7.96
N PHE A 89 24.02 16.74 8.58
CA PHE A 89 24.87 17.83 8.08
C PHE A 89 26.36 17.51 8.19
N PHE A 90 26.78 16.87 9.29
CA PHE A 90 28.16 16.44 9.48
C PHE A 90 28.60 15.44 8.41
N HIS A 91 27.85 14.34 8.21
CA HIS A 91 28.21 13.33 7.22
C HIS A 91 28.04 13.81 5.78
N SER A 92 27.14 14.78 5.54
CA SER A 92 27.05 15.43 4.23
C SER A 92 28.26 16.33 3.94
N ALA A 93 28.73 17.11 4.93
CA ALA A 93 29.96 17.90 4.80
C ALA A 93 31.20 17.02 4.58
N ALA A 94 31.22 15.82 5.16
CA ALA A 94 32.24 14.80 4.92
C ALA A 94 32.16 14.11 3.54
N GLY A 95 31.15 14.43 2.72
CA GLY A 95 31.00 13.93 1.36
C GLY A 95 30.42 12.53 1.24
N HIS A 96 29.85 11.96 2.31
CA HIS A 96 29.23 10.64 2.26
C HIS A 96 27.93 10.63 1.43
N PHE A 97 27.22 11.77 1.41
CA PHE A 97 25.99 12.00 0.64
C PHE A 97 25.67 13.50 0.58
N GLY A 98 24.85 13.94 -0.38
CA GLY A 98 24.27 15.30 -0.34
C GLY A 98 23.20 15.44 0.75
N VAL A 99 22.89 16.66 1.19
CA VAL A 99 21.78 16.89 2.13
C VAL A 99 20.45 16.38 1.55
N PRO A 100 19.57 15.77 2.38
CA PRO A 100 18.31 15.22 1.88
C PRO A 100 17.37 16.32 1.40
N ALA A 101 16.53 16.04 0.41
CA ALA A 101 15.46 16.93 -0.02
C ALA A 101 14.37 17.08 1.05
N HIS A 102 14.14 16.06 1.90
CA HIS A 102 13.33 16.12 3.11
C HIS A 102 13.92 15.27 4.23
N PHE A 103 13.81 15.75 5.47
CA PHE A 103 14.13 15.00 6.67
C PHE A 103 12.84 14.72 7.46
N TYR A 104 12.47 13.46 7.58
CA TYR A 104 11.35 13.01 8.39
C TYR A 104 11.84 12.39 9.70
N TYR A 105 11.32 12.88 10.81
CA TYR A 105 11.31 12.16 12.07
C TYR A 105 10.12 11.22 12.11
N VAL A 106 10.36 9.92 12.09
CA VAL A 106 9.36 8.89 12.36
C VAL A 106 9.39 8.59 13.86
N ALA A 107 8.61 9.35 14.63
CA ALA A 107 8.58 9.26 16.08
C ALA A 107 7.15 8.95 16.54
N PRO A 108 6.81 7.66 16.74
CA PRO A 108 5.43 7.24 16.99
C PRO A 108 4.73 8.02 18.11
N ARG A 109 5.39 8.20 19.26
CA ARG A 109 4.86 8.93 20.42
C ARG A 109 4.91 10.47 20.28
N GLY A 110 5.27 10.96 19.10
CA GLY A 110 5.42 12.38 18.82
C GLY A 110 6.60 13.02 19.54
N ALA A 111 6.52 14.33 19.70
CA ALA A 111 7.61 15.13 20.25
C ALA A 111 7.13 16.04 21.39
N VAL A 112 8.08 16.46 22.24
CA VAL A 112 7.83 17.43 23.32
C VAL A 112 7.46 18.80 22.76
N ARG A 113 6.87 19.68 23.59
CA ARG A 113 6.40 21.00 23.17
C ARG A 113 7.49 21.85 22.48
N ALA A 114 8.73 21.79 22.97
CA ALA A 114 9.83 22.55 22.37
C ALA A 114 10.11 22.13 20.91
N VAL A 115 10.19 20.81 20.65
CA VAL A 115 10.34 20.28 19.29
C VAL A 115 9.12 20.61 18.42
N ARG A 116 7.91 20.56 18.97
CA ARG A 116 6.70 20.97 18.23
C ARG A 116 6.71 22.46 17.87
N ASP A 117 7.25 23.33 18.72
CA ASP A 117 7.42 24.75 18.40
C ASP A 117 8.42 24.96 17.25
N LEU A 118 9.52 24.18 17.24
CA LEU A 118 10.51 24.19 16.16
C LEU A 118 9.90 23.71 14.83
N ILE A 119 9.18 22.59 14.83
CA ILE A 119 8.47 22.09 13.63
C ILE A 119 7.38 23.08 13.16
N GLY A 120 6.70 23.76 14.09
CA GLY A 120 5.71 24.79 13.78
C GLY A 120 6.30 26.10 13.28
N HIS A 121 7.60 26.34 13.53
CA HIS A 121 8.33 27.52 13.09
C HIS A 121 9.69 27.10 12.50
N PRO A 122 9.71 26.50 11.29
CA PRO A 122 10.93 25.90 10.73
C PRO A 122 12.14 26.84 10.66
N SER A 123 11.91 28.15 10.52
CA SER A 123 12.96 29.18 10.53
C SER A 123 13.78 29.23 11.84
N LYS A 124 13.29 28.62 12.93
CA LYS A 124 14.02 28.52 14.20
C LYS A 124 14.94 27.30 14.27
N ILE A 125 14.78 26.30 13.41
CA ILE A 125 15.51 25.02 13.52
C ILE A 125 17.01 25.24 13.29
N GLY A 126 17.40 25.87 12.17
CA GLY A 126 18.82 26.16 11.86
C GLY A 126 19.54 26.94 12.97
N PRO A 127 19.03 28.11 13.39
CA PRO A 127 19.62 28.86 14.50
C PRO A 127 19.74 28.05 15.78
N ARG A 128 18.72 27.22 16.10
CA ARG A 128 18.74 26.38 17.29
C ARG A 128 19.78 25.27 17.21
N LEU A 129 19.94 24.66 16.04
CA LEU A 129 20.94 23.64 15.77
C LEU A 129 22.36 24.20 15.94
N ILE A 130 22.62 25.40 15.39
CA ILE A 130 23.92 26.08 15.53
C ILE A 130 24.21 26.41 17.00
N ASP A 131 23.25 27.02 17.70
CA ASP A 131 23.37 27.42 19.11
C ASP A 131 23.66 26.22 20.02
N GLN A 132 23.04 25.07 19.75
CA GLN A 132 23.15 23.88 20.59
C GLN A 132 24.18 22.85 20.10
N TRP A 133 24.87 23.12 18.98
CA TRP A 133 25.82 22.18 18.37
C TRP A 133 26.87 21.69 19.37
N GLY A 134 27.51 22.62 20.07
CA GLY A 134 28.58 22.31 21.01
C GLY A 134 28.12 21.48 22.22
N THR A 135 26.82 21.46 22.54
CA THR A 135 26.27 20.76 23.69
C THR A 135 25.64 19.41 23.32
N TRP A 136 24.99 19.31 22.16
CA TRP A 136 24.20 18.12 21.79
C TRP A 136 24.69 17.39 20.54
N CYS A 137 25.59 17.99 19.77
CA CYS A 137 26.13 17.36 18.56
C CYS A 137 27.60 16.99 18.76
N ALA A 138 28.45 17.94 19.15
CA ALA A 138 29.90 17.82 18.99
C ALA A 138 30.52 16.51 19.51
N ASP A 139 30.05 15.95 20.62
CA ASP A 139 30.60 14.73 21.22
C ASP A 139 29.80 13.44 20.87
N ASP A 140 28.70 13.54 20.11
CA ASP A 140 27.75 12.44 19.84
C ASP A 140 27.58 12.10 18.33
N LEU A 141 28.48 12.58 17.46
CA LEU A 141 28.43 12.29 16.01
C LEU A 141 29.18 11.00 15.66
N VAL A 142 30.36 10.80 16.25
CA VAL A 142 31.21 9.62 16.11
C VAL A 142 31.69 9.22 17.50
N GLU A 143 31.60 7.94 17.84
CA GLU A 143 31.95 7.44 19.17
C GLU A 143 33.41 7.74 19.51
N GLY A 144 33.63 8.45 20.63
CA GLY A 144 34.97 8.79 21.12
C GLY A 144 35.62 10.00 20.46
N GLU A 145 34.93 10.67 19.54
CA GLU A 145 35.44 11.86 18.84
C GLU A 145 34.63 13.12 19.18
N ARG A 146 35.30 14.28 19.11
CA ARG A 146 34.67 15.59 19.27
C ARG A 146 34.81 16.40 17.99
N HIS A 147 33.68 16.81 17.44
CA HIS A 147 33.58 17.59 16.20
C HIS A 147 32.88 18.95 16.46
N PRO A 148 33.65 20.02 16.70
CA PRO A 148 33.10 21.38 16.74
C PRO A 148 32.39 21.74 15.43
N LEU A 149 31.50 22.74 15.48
CA LEU A 149 30.81 23.23 14.29
C LEU A 149 31.83 23.82 13.31
N SER A 150 32.05 23.14 12.18
CA SER A 150 32.92 23.64 11.12
C SER A 150 32.19 24.62 10.21
N ASP A 151 32.96 25.40 9.44
CA ASP A 151 32.40 26.36 8.48
C ASP A 151 31.63 25.64 7.36
N GLU A 152 32.06 24.45 6.95
CA GLU A 152 31.38 23.63 5.93
C GLU A 152 30.02 23.14 6.42
N VAL A 153 29.97 22.58 7.64
CA VAL A 153 28.72 22.14 8.26
C VAL A 153 27.78 23.33 8.44
N ARG A 154 28.31 24.47 8.91
CA ARG A 154 27.51 25.67 9.10
C ARG A 154 26.94 26.20 7.78
N ALA A 155 27.73 26.19 6.71
CA ALA A 155 27.26 26.59 5.39
C ALA A 155 26.12 25.70 4.88
N LEU A 156 26.19 24.38 5.13
CA LEU A 156 25.09 23.46 4.78
C LEU A 156 23.83 23.74 5.61
N ILE A 157 23.97 24.00 6.92
CA ILE A 157 22.84 24.36 7.78
C ILE A 157 22.19 25.67 7.31
N ASP A 158 22.99 26.70 7.04
CA ASP A 158 22.48 28.01 6.63
C ASP A 158 21.81 27.96 5.23
N ALA A 159 22.22 27.03 4.36
CA ALA A 159 21.64 26.84 3.03
C ALA A 159 20.39 25.94 3.02
N PHE A 160 20.15 25.17 4.09
CA PHE A 160 19.08 24.19 4.12
C PHE A 160 17.70 24.83 4.37
N ASP A 161 16.73 24.47 3.54
CA ASP A 161 15.35 24.88 3.76
C ASP A 161 14.67 23.97 4.79
N PHE A 162 14.64 24.45 6.04
CA PHE A 162 14.07 23.73 7.17
C PHE A 162 12.56 23.50 7.09
N GLN A 163 11.82 24.10 6.15
CA GLN A 163 10.44 23.71 5.88
C GLN A 163 10.32 22.23 5.50
N ASN A 164 11.42 21.63 5.03
CA ASN A 164 11.51 20.23 4.65
C ASN A 164 11.84 19.29 5.83
N VAL A 165 11.79 19.77 7.08
CA VAL A 165 11.86 18.93 8.30
C VAL A 165 10.47 18.66 8.84
N SER A 166 10.10 17.39 8.97
CA SER A 166 8.74 16.98 9.34
C SER A 166 8.71 15.95 10.45
N LEU A 167 7.65 15.97 11.25
CA LEU A 167 7.37 14.99 12.31
C LEU A 167 6.18 14.10 11.94
N LEU A 168 6.46 12.80 11.79
CA LEU A 168 5.51 11.73 11.54
C LEU A 168 5.27 10.94 12.83
N GLU A 169 4.09 11.13 13.40
CA GLU A 169 3.61 10.44 14.60
C GLU A 169 2.74 9.26 14.18
N ALA A 170 2.57 8.26 15.03
CA ALA A 170 1.82 7.05 14.66
C ALA A 170 0.40 7.37 14.15
N GLY A 171 -0.29 8.31 14.81
CA GLY A 171 -1.61 8.77 14.38
C GLY A 171 -1.61 9.38 12.97
N LYS A 172 -0.54 10.06 12.55
CA LYS A 172 -0.42 10.59 11.18
C LYS A 172 -0.10 9.47 10.18
N LEU A 173 0.83 8.57 10.54
CA LEU A 173 1.22 7.44 9.71
C LEU A 173 0.02 6.55 9.36
N VAL A 174 -0.79 6.16 10.34
CA VAL A 174 -1.93 5.24 10.11
C VAL A 174 -3.06 5.86 9.29
N ARG A 175 -3.01 7.16 9.02
CA ARG A 175 -4.01 7.88 8.21
C ARG A 175 -3.60 8.08 6.76
N THR A 176 -2.36 7.74 6.37
CA THR A 176 -1.94 7.82 4.98
C THR A 176 -2.46 6.62 4.20
N ASP A 177 -2.83 6.83 2.94
CA ASP A 177 -3.36 5.76 2.10
C ASP A 177 -2.29 4.70 1.82
N GLU A 178 -1.04 5.12 1.67
CA GLU A 178 0.10 4.27 1.35
C GLU A 178 0.50 3.35 2.52
N MET A 179 0.05 3.66 3.74
CA MET A 179 0.25 2.84 4.93
C MET A 179 -0.79 1.71 5.05
N LYS A 180 -1.94 1.79 4.36
CA LYS A 180 -2.99 0.75 4.41
C LYS A 180 -2.47 -0.67 4.14
N PRO A 181 -1.77 -0.96 3.01
CA PRO A 181 -1.25 -2.31 2.76
C PRO A 181 -0.25 -2.78 3.81
N VAL A 182 0.55 -1.85 4.36
CA VAL A 182 1.53 -2.16 5.42
C VAL A 182 0.82 -2.52 6.73
N LEU A 183 -0.26 -1.81 7.09
CA LEU A 183 -1.07 -2.14 8.27
C LEU A 183 -1.79 -3.48 8.11
N VAL A 184 -2.26 -3.82 6.91
CA VAL A 184 -2.85 -5.14 6.63
C VAL A 184 -1.83 -6.23 6.93
N LYS A 185 -0.60 -6.09 6.41
CA LYS A 185 0.47 -7.05 6.62
C LYS A 185 0.88 -7.19 8.09
N TRP A 186 1.21 -6.07 8.73
CA TRP A 186 1.78 -6.09 10.09
C TRP A 186 0.75 -6.41 11.15
N PHE A 187 -0.49 -6.01 10.91
CA PHE A 187 -1.49 -5.92 11.95
C PHE A 187 -2.81 -6.62 11.60
N ASP A 188 -2.90 -7.34 10.49
CA ASP A 188 -4.16 -7.86 9.96
C ASP A 188 -5.23 -6.76 9.93
N ALA A 189 -4.80 -5.55 9.58
CA ALA A 189 -5.68 -4.41 9.55
C ALA A 189 -6.84 -4.67 8.60
N ASP A 190 -8.01 -4.14 8.95
CA ASP A 190 -9.16 -4.19 8.09
C ASP A 190 -8.92 -3.31 6.84
N PRO A 191 -8.80 -3.88 5.62
CA PRO A 191 -8.57 -3.09 4.41
C PRO A 191 -9.81 -2.28 4.01
N GLY A 192 -10.95 -2.48 4.67
CA GLY A 192 -12.20 -1.79 4.37
C GLY A 192 -12.98 -2.44 3.23
N GLU A 193 -14.20 -1.96 3.03
CA GLU A 193 -15.12 -2.47 2.01
C GLU A 193 -14.73 -1.96 0.62
N ALA A 194 -14.52 -2.88 -0.33
CA ALA A 194 -14.32 -2.52 -1.72
C ALA A 194 -15.58 -1.86 -2.31
N PRO A 195 -15.43 -0.83 -3.16
CA PRO A 195 -16.57 -0.22 -3.83
C PRO A 195 -17.27 -1.21 -4.76
N VAL A 196 -18.59 -1.07 -4.89
CA VAL A 196 -19.40 -1.80 -5.87
C VAL A 196 -18.91 -1.46 -7.28
N GLY A 197 -18.88 -2.47 -8.15
CA GLY A 197 -18.48 -2.31 -9.54
C GLY A 197 -19.49 -1.49 -10.33
N SER A 198 -19.00 -0.69 -11.27
CA SER A 198 -19.83 0.00 -12.25
C SER A 198 -19.70 -0.74 -13.58
N VAL A 199 -20.84 -1.13 -14.15
CA VAL A 199 -20.89 -1.79 -15.47
C VAL A 199 -20.91 -0.70 -16.55
N PRO A 200 -19.92 -0.64 -17.44
CA PRO A 200 -19.95 0.29 -18.56
C PRO A 200 -21.05 -0.08 -19.56
N ASP A 201 -21.71 0.94 -20.12
CA ASP A 201 -22.74 0.74 -21.16
C ASP A 201 -22.18 0.01 -22.38
N THR A 202 -20.94 0.34 -22.74
CA THR A 202 -20.20 -0.28 -23.85
C THR A 202 -19.37 -1.47 -23.36
N MET A 203 -19.29 -2.51 -24.19
CA MET A 203 -18.53 -3.72 -23.88
C MET A 203 -17.04 -3.39 -23.85
N GLN A 204 -16.38 -3.78 -22.77
CA GLN A 204 -14.96 -3.51 -22.59
C GLN A 204 -14.09 -4.63 -23.16
N PRO A 205 -12.85 -4.33 -23.61
CA PRO A 205 -11.91 -5.36 -24.03
C PRO A 205 -11.61 -6.39 -22.93
N GLU A 206 -11.62 -5.97 -21.66
CA GLU A 206 -11.31 -6.84 -20.52
C GLU A 206 -12.34 -7.95 -20.28
N GLU A 207 -13.60 -7.82 -20.74
CA GLU A 207 -14.65 -8.85 -20.60
C GLU A 207 -14.88 -9.67 -21.88
N ALA A 208 -14.16 -9.36 -22.96
CA ALA A 208 -14.51 -9.83 -24.30
C ALA A 208 -14.49 -11.37 -24.45
N ALA A 209 -13.48 -12.04 -23.88
CA ALA A 209 -13.34 -13.49 -24.00
C ALA A 209 -14.44 -14.24 -23.23
N TYR A 210 -14.77 -13.77 -22.03
CA TYR A 210 -15.88 -14.31 -21.26
C TYR A 210 -17.24 -14.02 -21.94
N VAL A 211 -17.44 -12.81 -22.47
CA VAL A 211 -18.69 -12.44 -23.17
C VAL A 211 -18.89 -13.35 -24.38
N ALA A 212 -17.86 -13.61 -25.19
CA ALA A 212 -17.96 -14.51 -26.34
C ALA A 212 -18.44 -15.92 -25.94
N GLN A 213 -17.92 -16.45 -24.83
CA GLN A 213 -18.32 -17.74 -24.30
C GLN A 213 -19.76 -17.75 -23.77
N LEU A 214 -20.20 -16.65 -23.14
CA LEU A 214 -21.58 -16.51 -22.67
C LEU A 214 -22.58 -16.41 -23.84
N LEU A 215 -22.20 -15.75 -24.93
CA LEU A 215 -23.00 -15.73 -26.16
C LEU A 215 -23.12 -17.13 -26.79
N ALA A 216 -22.03 -17.91 -26.81
CA ALA A 216 -22.08 -19.31 -27.25
C ALA A 216 -23.07 -20.15 -26.41
N ALA A 217 -23.12 -19.92 -25.09
CA ALA A 217 -24.08 -20.57 -24.21
C ALA A 217 -25.54 -20.25 -24.58
N TYR A 218 -25.83 -19.01 -25.00
CA TYR A 218 -27.16 -18.63 -25.46
C TYR A 218 -27.49 -19.21 -26.83
N GLN A 219 -26.50 -19.31 -27.73
CA GLN A 219 -26.67 -19.92 -29.05
C GLN A 219 -27.09 -21.39 -28.95
N GLU A 220 -26.49 -22.17 -28.03
CA GLU A 220 -26.91 -23.55 -27.74
C GLU A 220 -28.38 -23.65 -27.29
N GLN A 221 -28.90 -22.60 -26.66
CA GLN A 221 -30.28 -22.50 -26.16
C GLN A 221 -31.27 -21.91 -27.18
N GLY A 222 -30.91 -21.93 -28.45
CA GLY A 222 -31.77 -21.51 -29.56
C GLY A 222 -31.68 -20.03 -29.93
N ALA A 223 -30.59 -19.33 -29.57
CA ALA A 223 -30.34 -17.94 -29.95
C ALA A 223 -29.14 -17.76 -30.92
N PRO A 224 -29.17 -18.37 -32.12
CA PRO A 224 -28.02 -18.40 -33.04
C PRO A 224 -27.61 -17.01 -33.56
N SER A 225 -28.45 -15.99 -33.44
CA SER A 225 -28.19 -14.63 -33.95
C SER A 225 -27.34 -13.78 -33.02
N TYR A 226 -27.03 -14.24 -31.80
CA TYR A 226 -26.29 -13.48 -30.78
C TYR A 226 -24.80 -13.51 -31.03
N THR A 227 -24.37 -12.65 -31.96
CA THR A 227 -22.95 -12.47 -32.33
C THR A 227 -22.29 -11.34 -31.56
N THR A 228 -23.07 -10.50 -30.87
CA THR A 228 -22.59 -9.34 -30.10
C THR A 228 -23.32 -9.26 -28.77
N GLY A 229 -22.68 -8.65 -27.77
CA GLY A 229 -23.28 -8.43 -26.46
C GLY A 229 -24.55 -7.56 -26.52
N ASP A 230 -24.61 -6.60 -27.43
CA ASP A 230 -25.79 -5.72 -27.59
C ASP A 230 -27.06 -6.49 -27.95
N LYS A 231 -26.92 -7.51 -28.80
CA LYS A 231 -28.04 -8.39 -29.14
C LYS A 231 -28.53 -9.19 -27.95
N ALA A 232 -27.61 -9.66 -27.09
CA ALA A 232 -27.98 -10.33 -25.86
C ALA A 232 -28.66 -9.36 -24.88
N LEU A 233 -28.18 -8.13 -24.74
CA LEU A 233 -28.80 -7.11 -23.86
C LEU A 233 -30.25 -6.78 -24.25
N GLY A 234 -30.51 -6.65 -25.55
CA GLY A 234 -31.84 -6.33 -26.08
C GLY A 234 -32.84 -7.49 -26.08
N ASP A 235 -32.43 -8.69 -25.69
CA ASP A 235 -33.26 -9.88 -25.78
C ASP A 235 -34.17 -10.09 -24.56
N ALA A 236 -35.40 -10.54 -24.80
CA ALA A 236 -36.41 -10.77 -23.77
C ALA A 236 -36.11 -11.99 -22.87
N LYS A 237 -35.48 -13.04 -23.40
CA LYS A 237 -35.16 -14.28 -22.68
C LYS A 237 -33.84 -14.16 -21.91
N PHE A 238 -32.80 -13.62 -22.54
CA PHE A 238 -31.43 -13.64 -22.00
C PHE A 238 -30.90 -12.29 -21.52
N GLY A 239 -31.52 -11.16 -21.89
CA GLY A 239 -30.98 -9.83 -21.58
C GLY A 239 -30.88 -9.54 -20.08
N ALA A 240 -31.84 -10.02 -19.28
CA ALA A 240 -31.75 -9.92 -17.83
C ALA A 240 -30.58 -10.73 -17.25
N HIS A 241 -30.40 -11.97 -17.73
CA HIS A 241 -29.30 -12.82 -17.30
C HIS A 241 -27.94 -12.21 -17.70
N PHE A 242 -27.80 -11.77 -18.96
CA PHE A 242 -26.55 -11.16 -19.44
C PHE A 242 -26.15 -9.92 -18.63
N ARG A 243 -27.10 -9.05 -18.27
CA ARG A 243 -26.84 -7.89 -17.39
C ARG A 243 -26.30 -8.31 -16.03
N VAL A 244 -26.90 -9.30 -15.39
CA VAL A 244 -26.43 -9.81 -14.08
C VAL A 244 -25.03 -10.42 -14.18
N GLN A 245 -24.72 -11.13 -15.25
CA GLN A 245 -23.37 -11.70 -15.40
C GLN A 245 -22.31 -10.62 -15.64
N ARG A 246 -22.63 -9.55 -16.39
CA ARG A 246 -21.74 -8.37 -16.51
C ARG A 246 -21.58 -7.66 -15.17
N GLU A 247 -22.66 -7.47 -14.40
CA GLU A 247 -22.59 -6.90 -13.05
C GLU A 247 -21.63 -7.66 -12.15
N ARG A 248 -21.73 -9.00 -12.11
CA ARG A 248 -20.79 -9.85 -11.37
C ARG A 248 -19.35 -9.65 -11.80
N PHE A 249 -19.09 -9.63 -13.11
CA PHE A 249 -17.76 -9.41 -13.66
C PHE A 249 -17.17 -8.09 -13.15
N PHE A 250 -17.89 -6.98 -13.29
CA PHE A 250 -17.37 -5.67 -12.89
C PHE A 250 -17.33 -5.48 -11.36
N ASP A 251 -18.19 -6.14 -10.59
CA ASP A 251 -18.09 -6.22 -9.13
C ASP A 251 -16.79 -6.91 -8.71
N ALA A 252 -16.45 -8.04 -9.34
CA ALA A 252 -15.18 -8.73 -9.10
C ALA A 252 -13.98 -7.90 -9.56
N ALA A 253 -14.07 -7.18 -10.69
CA ALA A 253 -12.99 -6.32 -11.18
C ALA A 253 -12.73 -5.16 -10.22
N SER A 254 -13.78 -4.51 -9.72
CA SER A 254 -13.68 -3.45 -8.70
C SER A 254 -13.06 -3.97 -7.41
N PHE A 255 -13.52 -5.13 -6.93
CA PHE A 255 -12.98 -5.81 -5.75
C PHE A 255 -11.48 -6.09 -5.90
N LYS A 256 -11.05 -6.72 -7.00
CA LYS A 256 -9.63 -7.02 -7.26
C LYS A 256 -8.78 -5.75 -7.33
N ARG A 257 -9.23 -4.69 -8.01
CA ARG A 257 -8.47 -3.43 -8.07
C ARG A 257 -8.30 -2.80 -6.69
N TYR A 258 -9.37 -2.73 -5.90
CA TYR A 258 -9.32 -2.15 -4.56
C TYR A 258 -8.32 -2.89 -3.64
N TYR A 259 -8.38 -4.22 -3.59
CA TYR A 259 -7.50 -4.98 -2.70
C TYR A 259 -6.08 -5.13 -3.24
N ARG A 260 -5.86 -4.99 -4.55
CA ARG A 260 -4.51 -4.90 -5.12
C ARG A 260 -3.77 -3.68 -4.57
N ASP A 261 -4.49 -2.58 -4.38
CA ASP A 261 -3.91 -1.31 -3.94
C ASP A 261 -3.89 -1.17 -2.40
N SER A 262 -4.68 -1.97 -1.67
CA SER A 262 -4.82 -1.89 -0.21
C SER A 262 -4.28 -3.09 0.57
N THR A 263 -3.78 -4.14 -0.10
CA THR A 263 -3.24 -5.36 0.54
C THR A 263 -1.99 -5.87 -0.17
N GLU A 264 -1.27 -6.83 0.43
CA GLU A 264 -0.17 -7.51 -0.26
C GLU A 264 -0.68 -8.45 -1.37
N PRO A 265 0.08 -8.65 -2.47
CA PRO A 265 -0.34 -9.51 -3.59
C PRO A 265 -0.80 -10.92 -3.19
N ALA A 266 -0.19 -11.50 -2.15
CA ALA A 266 -0.53 -12.83 -1.66
C ALA A 266 -1.96 -12.93 -1.09
N VAL A 267 -2.51 -11.82 -0.58
CA VAL A 267 -3.87 -11.78 -0.02
C VAL A 267 -4.91 -12.02 -1.12
N LEU A 268 -4.80 -11.30 -2.24
CA LEU A 268 -5.66 -11.51 -3.40
C LEU A 268 -5.44 -12.87 -4.05
N ALA A 269 -4.19 -13.31 -4.17
CA ALA A 269 -3.89 -14.63 -4.75
C ALA A 269 -4.53 -15.77 -3.93
N THR A 270 -4.52 -15.66 -2.59
CA THR A 270 -5.19 -16.62 -1.71
C THR A 270 -6.71 -16.58 -1.89
N PHE A 271 -7.30 -15.39 -1.96
CA PHE A 271 -8.74 -15.21 -2.21
C PHE A 271 -9.19 -15.86 -3.53
N GLU A 272 -8.45 -15.64 -4.62
CA GLU A 272 -8.76 -16.26 -5.92
C GLU A 272 -8.57 -17.78 -5.89
N LYS A 273 -7.55 -18.26 -5.18
CA LYS A 273 -7.27 -19.69 -5.04
C LYS A 273 -8.36 -20.42 -4.26
N ASP A 274 -8.91 -19.81 -3.21
CA ASP A 274 -10.05 -20.35 -2.46
C ASP A 274 -11.28 -20.52 -3.38
N ILE A 275 -11.56 -19.54 -4.24
CA ILE A 275 -12.65 -19.64 -5.23
C ILE A 275 -12.35 -20.70 -6.29
N PHE A 276 -11.14 -20.69 -6.84
CA PHE A 276 -10.70 -21.68 -7.84
C PHE A 276 -10.91 -23.10 -7.33
N HIS A 277 -10.36 -23.43 -6.16
CA HIS A 277 -10.50 -24.77 -5.59
C HIS A 277 -11.94 -25.09 -5.21
N GLY A 278 -12.73 -24.10 -4.79
CA GLY A 278 -14.13 -24.30 -4.46
C GLY A 278 -15.00 -24.68 -5.66
N VAL A 279 -14.66 -24.24 -6.88
CA VAL A 279 -15.48 -24.48 -8.08
C VAL A 279 -14.86 -25.46 -9.08
N PHE A 280 -13.60 -25.85 -8.90
CA PHE A 280 -12.83 -26.65 -9.87
C PHE A 280 -13.54 -27.94 -10.26
N ASP A 281 -13.94 -28.75 -9.27
CA ASP A 281 -14.58 -30.03 -9.53
C ASP A 281 -15.96 -29.84 -10.20
N THR A 282 -16.76 -28.90 -9.70
CA THR A 282 -18.09 -28.56 -10.27
C THR A 282 -17.99 -28.11 -11.72
N HIS A 283 -16.95 -27.33 -12.07
CA HIS A 283 -16.67 -26.93 -13.44
C HIS A 283 -16.34 -28.12 -14.34
N GLY A 284 -15.55 -29.08 -13.82
CA GLY A 284 -15.11 -30.28 -14.52
C GLY A 284 -16.17 -31.38 -14.70
N LEU A 285 -17.33 -31.29 -14.04
CA LEU A 285 -18.42 -32.25 -14.20
C LEU A 285 -18.98 -32.27 -15.64
N SER A 286 -19.67 -33.35 -15.99
CA SER A 286 -20.47 -33.40 -17.21
C SER A 286 -21.75 -32.61 -17.03
N HIS A 287 -22.00 -31.67 -17.95
CA HIS A 287 -23.17 -30.80 -17.95
C HIS A 287 -23.96 -30.99 -19.25
N ALA A 288 -25.27 -30.79 -19.21
CA ALA A 288 -26.14 -30.95 -20.38
C ALA A 288 -25.82 -29.93 -21.50
N ASP A 289 -25.47 -28.71 -21.10
CA ASP A 289 -25.12 -27.60 -21.99
C ASP A 289 -24.25 -26.57 -21.22
N ILE A 290 -23.76 -25.53 -21.91
CA ILE A 290 -22.91 -24.50 -21.29
C ILE A 290 -23.69 -23.72 -20.22
N MET A 291 -24.98 -23.47 -20.41
CA MET A 291 -25.80 -22.73 -19.44
C MET A 291 -25.96 -23.51 -18.12
N ALA A 292 -26.12 -24.83 -18.18
CA ALA A 292 -26.16 -25.72 -17.03
C ALA A 292 -24.82 -25.70 -16.27
N LYS A 293 -23.69 -25.71 -16.99
CA LYS A 293 -22.36 -25.54 -16.39
C LYS A 293 -22.24 -24.21 -15.64
N ILE A 294 -22.59 -23.10 -16.30
CA ILE A 294 -22.54 -21.77 -15.69
C ILE A 294 -23.42 -21.74 -14.44
N ALA A 295 -24.66 -22.24 -14.51
CA ALA A 295 -25.57 -22.27 -13.37
C ALA A 295 -25.01 -23.09 -12.19
N ALA A 296 -24.45 -24.28 -12.46
CA ALA A 296 -23.85 -25.13 -11.44
C ALA A 296 -22.64 -24.45 -10.76
N VAL A 297 -21.72 -23.91 -11.54
CA VAL A 297 -20.53 -23.21 -11.02
C VAL A 297 -20.92 -21.96 -10.23
N MET A 298 -21.87 -21.16 -10.72
CA MET A 298 -22.35 -19.97 -10.00
C MET A 298 -23.06 -20.32 -8.70
N ASN A 299 -23.72 -21.49 -8.65
CA ASN A 299 -24.34 -22.01 -7.44
C ASN A 299 -23.31 -22.45 -6.41
N GLU A 300 -22.19 -23.05 -6.84
CA GLU A 300 -21.09 -23.43 -5.96
C GLU A 300 -20.29 -22.20 -5.49
N ALA A 301 -19.98 -21.28 -6.39
CA ALA A 301 -19.23 -20.06 -6.10
C ALA A 301 -19.88 -19.22 -4.97
N LYS A 302 -21.22 -19.22 -4.88
CA LYS A 302 -21.93 -18.47 -3.84
C LYS A 302 -21.70 -19.06 -2.43
N SER A 303 -21.45 -20.37 -2.31
CA SER A 303 -21.21 -21.08 -1.04
C SER A 303 -19.75 -21.17 -0.64
N VAL A 304 -18.80 -20.89 -1.54
CA VAL A 304 -17.37 -20.89 -1.22
C VAL A 304 -17.08 -19.98 -0.02
N SER A 305 -16.45 -20.56 1.00
CA SER A 305 -15.88 -19.83 2.12
C SER A 305 -14.49 -19.35 1.75
N VAL A 306 -14.22 -18.06 1.92
CA VAL A 306 -12.91 -17.46 1.64
C VAL A 306 -12.25 -17.07 2.95
N SER A 307 -10.99 -17.45 3.09
CA SER A 307 -10.19 -17.19 4.29
C SER A 307 -9.60 -15.77 4.30
N GLY A 308 -9.05 -15.37 5.46
CA GLY A 308 -8.30 -14.12 5.61
C GLY A 308 -9.15 -12.85 5.67
N VAL A 309 -8.47 -11.70 5.60
CA VAL A 309 -9.07 -10.36 5.79
C VAL A 309 -10.15 -9.99 4.76
N LEU A 310 -10.15 -10.67 3.60
CA LEU A 310 -11.11 -10.43 2.51
C LEU A 310 -12.41 -11.21 2.65
N GLY A 311 -12.45 -12.25 3.49
CA GLY A 311 -13.57 -13.19 3.55
C GLY A 311 -14.93 -12.53 3.83
N LYS A 312 -14.96 -11.54 4.73
CA LYS A 312 -16.20 -10.79 5.05
C LYS A 312 -16.67 -9.86 3.93
N TYR A 313 -15.81 -9.51 2.98
CA TYR A 313 -16.12 -8.65 1.85
C TYR A 313 -16.39 -9.43 0.56
N ALA A 314 -16.16 -10.73 0.55
CA ALA A 314 -16.39 -11.65 -0.57
C ALA A 314 -17.89 -11.88 -0.84
N ARG A 315 -18.60 -10.81 -1.21
CA ARG A 315 -20.04 -10.83 -1.56
C ARG A 315 -20.29 -11.83 -2.68
N VAL A 316 -21.51 -12.37 -2.75
CA VAL A 316 -21.91 -13.36 -3.76
C VAL A 316 -21.57 -12.91 -5.19
N PRO A 317 -21.86 -11.66 -5.62
CA PRO A 317 -21.52 -11.22 -6.98
C PRO A 317 -20.02 -11.24 -7.27
N VAL A 318 -19.18 -10.94 -6.27
CA VAL A 318 -17.72 -10.97 -6.40
C VAL A 318 -17.24 -12.40 -6.65
N LYS A 319 -17.67 -13.37 -5.82
CA LYS A 319 -17.26 -14.78 -5.97
C LYS A 319 -17.68 -15.35 -7.33
N GLN A 320 -18.88 -15.02 -7.76
CA GLN A 320 -19.40 -15.39 -9.08
C GLN A 320 -18.66 -14.69 -10.22
N GLY A 321 -18.35 -13.40 -10.07
CA GLY A 321 -17.58 -12.62 -11.04
C GLY A 321 -16.15 -13.12 -11.23
N VAL A 322 -15.49 -13.57 -10.17
CA VAL A 322 -14.16 -14.20 -10.25
C VAL A 322 -14.20 -15.45 -11.14
N CYS A 323 -15.28 -16.23 -11.12
CA CYS A 323 -15.44 -17.35 -12.05
C CYS A 323 -15.51 -16.87 -13.51
N HIS A 324 -16.11 -15.70 -13.78
CA HIS A 324 -16.05 -15.10 -15.11
C HIS A 324 -14.65 -14.60 -15.48
N HIS A 325 -13.87 -14.07 -14.52
CA HIS A 325 -12.45 -13.79 -14.76
C HIS A 325 -11.68 -15.05 -15.13
N PHE A 326 -11.86 -16.17 -14.42
CA PHE A 326 -11.22 -17.43 -14.79
C PHE A 326 -11.60 -17.90 -16.20
N ALA A 327 -12.85 -17.72 -16.61
CA ALA A 327 -13.26 -18.04 -17.97
C ALA A 327 -12.64 -17.08 -19.01
N ASN A 328 -12.55 -15.80 -18.67
CA ASN A 328 -11.94 -14.77 -19.50
C ASN A 328 -10.44 -15.00 -19.70
N ASP A 329 -9.76 -15.44 -18.65
CA ASP A 329 -8.31 -15.70 -18.61
C ASP A 329 -7.95 -17.11 -19.13
N GLY A 330 -8.96 -17.92 -19.51
CA GLY A 330 -8.77 -19.28 -20.03
C GLY A 330 -8.42 -20.33 -18.97
N VAL A 331 -8.53 -20.00 -17.68
CA VAL A 331 -8.25 -20.89 -16.55
C VAL A 331 -9.39 -21.89 -16.33
N LEU A 332 -10.65 -21.41 -16.35
CA LEU A 332 -11.86 -22.23 -16.26
C LEU A 332 -12.87 -21.79 -17.33
N PRO A 333 -12.60 -22.04 -18.63
CA PRO A 333 -13.46 -21.57 -19.71
C PRO A 333 -14.82 -22.28 -19.69
N TRP A 334 -15.88 -21.56 -20.05
CA TRP A 334 -17.24 -22.11 -20.15
C TRP A 334 -17.38 -23.02 -21.36
N VAL A 335 -16.76 -22.61 -22.48
CA VAL A 335 -16.63 -23.37 -23.72
C VAL A 335 -15.34 -24.20 -23.64
N LYS A 336 -15.34 -25.40 -24.21
CA LYS A 336 -14.14 -26.24 -24.27
C LYS A 336 -13.12 -25.73 -25.28
#